data_AF-A0AAE4DT55-F1
#
_entry.id   AF-A0AAE4DT55-F1
#
_cell.length_a   1.000
_cell.length_b   1.000
_cell.length_c   1.000
_cell.angle_alpha   90.00
_cell.angle_beta   90.00
_cell.angle_gamma   90.00
#
_symmetry.space_group_name_H-M   'P 1'
#
loop_
_entity.id
_entity.type
_entity.pdbx_description
1 polymer ?
#
loop_
_entity_poly.entity_id
_entity_poly.type
_entity_poly.pdbx_seq_one_letter_code
_entity_poly.pdbx_strand_id
1 'polypeptide(L)'
;MIVMPTTYSPSTVARSFKLVYEFELSGRVLHVIFDSQTPRAAIIEADIETFDGVPRHRVVAALDLQRKTHLGEDIIAVERCWEDANVIQVEGICVDPAERDKGLATRLYEALVLQCGVTLVSDFEQYEGGKMLWQKIARESDQIAVFVLDTEQGAFWPYDGSKVIYDGGCIPEDRIWSHSPDQKCYGIVLVAENKQRANQLMEAPAHNRI
;
A
#
# COMPACT_ATOMS: atom_id res chain seq x y z
N MET A 1 19.18 3.46 0.89
CA MET A 1 18.59 4.80 1.13
C MET A 1 17.89 5.22 -0.15
N ILE A 2 16.56 5.23 -0.13
CA ILE A 2 15.74 5.66 -1.27
C ILE A 2 15.90 7.18 -1.40
N VAL A 3 16.24 7.68 -2.58
CA VAL A 3 16.29 9.12 -2.86
C VAL A 3 15.02 9.47 -3.65
N MET A 4 13.96 9.82 -2.92
CA MET A 4 12.71 10.25 -3.54
C MET A 4 12.81 11.70 -4.03
N PRO A 5 12.17 12.05 -5.15
CA PRO A 5 12.10 13.44 -5.60
C PRO A 5 11.41 14.31 -4.55
N THR A 6 12.02 15.43 -4.20
CA THR A 6 11.41 16.44 -3.31
C THR A 6 10.44 17.35 -4.06
N THR A 7 10.51 17.37 -5.39
CA THR A 7 9.65 18.18 -6.26
C THR A 7 9.42 17.50 -7.62
N TYR A 8 8.34 17.87 -8.30
CA TYR A 8 8.08 17.51 -9.71
C TYR A 8 7.86 18.76 -10.55
N SER A 9 8.27 18.74 -11.83
CA SER A 9 7.85 19.81 -12.76
C SER A 9 6.38 19.64 -13.15
N PRO A 10 5.64 20.73 -13.45
CA PRO A 10 4.26 20.63 -13.93
C PRO A 10 4.13 19.75 -15.19
N SER A 11 5.11 19.83 -16.09
CA SER A 11 5.18 18.99 -17.29
C SER A 11 5.35 17.50 -16.98
N THR A 12 6.09 17.16 -15.92
CA THR A 12 6.25 15.75 -15.49
C THR A 12 4.94 15.23 -14.92
N VAL A 13 4.28 16.01 -14.06
CA VAL A 13 2.98 15.67 -13.50
C VAL A 13 1.96 15.42 -14.61
N ALA A 14 1.79 16.39 -15.51
CA ALA A 14 0.81 16.32 -16.60
C ALA A 14 1.06 15.16 -17.59
N ARG A 15 2.32 14.79 -17.82
CA ARG A 15 2.67 13.74 -18.79
C ARG A 15 2.63 12.33 -18.21
N SER A 16 3.10 12.17 -16.98
CA SER A 16 3.41 10.84 -16.42
C SER A 16 2.43 10.39 -15.36
N PHE A 17 1.72 11.31 -14.70
CA PHE A 17 0.86 10.97 -13.57
C PHE A 17 -0.61 11.20 -13.87
N LYS A 18 -1.45 10.29 -13.39
CA LYS A 18 -2.88 10.52 -13.21
C LYS A 18 -3.09 11.22 -11.87
N LEU A 19 -3.89 12.28 -11.86
CA LEU A 19 -4.44 12.85 -10.63
C LEU A 19 -5.54 11.90 -10.11
N VAL A 20 -5.30 11.31 -8.95
CA VAL A 20 -6.16 10.28 -8.35
C VAL A 20 -7.21 10.91 -7.46
N TYR A 21 -6.79 11.86 -6.63
CA TYR A 21 -7.62 12.45 -5.59
C TYR A 21 -7.08 13.82 -5.20
N GLU A 22 -7.96 14.76 -4.86
CA GLU A 22 -7.64 16.08 -4.34
C GLU A 22 -8.22 16.23 -2.93
N PHE A 23 -7.46 16.82 -2.02
CA PHE A 23 -7.92 17.11 -0.66
C PHE A 23 -7.23 18.32 -0.05
N GLU A 24 -7.85 18.89 0.97
CA GLU A 24 -7.27 19.98 1.74
C GLU A 24 -6.61 19.45 3.03
N LEU A 25 -5.41 19.96 3.34
CA LEU A 25 -4.74 19.70 4.61
C LEU A 25 -3.99 20.95 5.08
N SER A 26 -4.29 21.39 6.30
CA SER A 26 -3.66 22.59 6.89
C SER A 26 -3.79 23.83 6.00
N GLY A 27 -4.95 24.02 5.34
CA GLY A 27 -5.21 25.17 4.47
C GLY A 27 -4.56 25.12 3.08
N ARG A 28 -3.93 24.00 2.72
CA ARG A 28 -3.33 23.77 1.39
C ARG A 28 -4.10 22.70 0.64
N VAL A 29 -4.26 22.90 -0.66
CA VAL A 29 -4.81 21.89 -1.57
C VAL A 29 -3.68 20.94 -1.99
N LEU A 30 -3.90 19.65 -1.80
CA LEU A 30 -2.95 18.59 -2.09
C LEU A 30 -3.54 17.64 -3.14
N HIS A 31 -2.69 17.15 -4.04
CA HIS A 31 -3.06 16.16 -5.06
C HIS A 31 -2.35 14.84 -4.79
N VAL A 32 -3.11 13.76 -4.75
CA VAL A 32 -2.58 12.40 -4.89
C VAL A 32 -2.38 12.13 -6.38
N ILE A 33 -1.16 11.80 -6.75
CA ILE A 33 -0.76 11.49 -8.12
C ILE A 33 -0.23 10.05 -8.22
N PHE A 34 -0.56 9.35 -9.30
CA PHE A 34 -0.11 7.98 -9.53
C PHE A 34 0.27 7.75 -10.99
N ASP A 35 1.45 7.18 -11.20
CA ASP A 35 1.93 6.67 -12.48
C ASP A 35 1.83 5.15 -12.45
N SER A 36 0.94 4.59 -13.27
CA SER A 36 0.76 3.14 -13.34
C SER A 36 1.82 2.45 -14.19
N GLN A 37 2.49 3.14 -15.10
CA GLN A 37 3.51 2.54 -15.98
C GLN A 37 4.83 2.35 -15.26
N THR A 38 5.22 3.35 -14.48
CA THR A 38 6.34 3.26 -13.54
C THR A 38 5.75 3.47 -12.15
N PRO A 39 5.45 2.39 -11.39
CA PRO A 39 4.60 2.44 -10.21
C PRO A 39 5.17 3.47 -9.24
N ARG A 40 4.63 4.68 -9.25
CA ARG A 40 5.10 5.81 -8.46
C ARG A 40 3.87 6.53 -7.98
N ALA A 41 3.78 6.72 -6.67
CA ALA A 41 2.67 7.44 -6.07
C ALA A 41 3.20 8.52 -5.14
N ALA A 42 2.60 9.70 -5.21
CA ALA A 42 2.99 10.82 -4.37
C ALA A 42 1.80 11.71 -4.02
N ILE A 43 1.94 12.44 -2.92
CA ILE A 43 1.11 13.60 -2.58
C ILE A 43 1.96 14.83 -2.88
N ILE A 44 1.42 15.71 -3.71
CA ILE A 44 2.04 16.99 -4.07
C ILE A 44 1.16 18.15 -3.64
N GLU A 45 1.76 19.32 -3.43
CA GLU A 45 0.99 20.57 -3.35
C GLU A 45 0.42 20.91 -4.74
N ALA A 46 -0.85 21.31 -4.77
CA ALA A 46 -1.54 21.69 -6.01
C ALA A 46 -0.95 22.99 -6.58
N ASP A 47 -0.57 23.92 -5.70
CA ASP A 47 0.09 25.15 -6.07
C ASP A 47 1.50 24.89 -6.60
N ILE A 48 1.89 25.70 -7.57
CA ILE A 48 3.21 25.65 -8.19
C ILE A 48 4.07 26.74 -7.55
N GLU A 49 5.16 26.32 -6.92
CA GLU A 49 6.16 27.21 -6.35
C GLU A 49 7.40 27.31 -7.26
N THR A 50 8.19 28.35 -7.06
CA THR A 50 9.47 28.51 -7.79
C THR A 50 10.61 27.95 -6.95
N PHE A 51 11.27 26.91 -7.45
CA PHE A 51 12.49 26.34 -6.87
C PHE A 51 13.66 26.60 -7.82
N ASP A 52 14.68 27.31 -7.36
CA ASP A 52 15.85 27.70 -8.17
C ASP A 52 15.47 28.35 -9.52
N GLY A 53 14.43 29.19 -9.52
CA GLY A 53 13.93 29.86 -10.72
C GLY A 53 13.05 28.99 -11.63
N VAL A 54 12.76 27.74 -11.25
CA VAL A 54 11.98 26.78 -12.04
C VAL A 54 10.65 26.46 -11.34
N PRO A 55 9.50 26.51 -12.03
CA PRO A 55 8.22 26.13 -11.46
C PRO A 55 8.17 24.63 -11.14
N ARG A 56 7.80 24.29 -9.90
CA ARG A 56 7.65 22.90 -9.42
C ARG A 56 6.46 22.76 -8.48
N HIS A 57 5.88 21.56 -8.49
CA HIS A 57 5.06 21.08 -7.39
C HIS A 57 5.95 20.50 -6.30
N ARG A 58 5.70 20.88 -5.05
CA ARG A 58 6.38 20.30 -3.90
C ARG A 58 5.82 18.92 -3.58
N VAL A 59 6.69 17.93 -3.33
CA VAL A 59 6.28 16.60 -2.87
C VAL A 59 6.22 16.60 -1.35
N VAL A 60 5.08 16.17 -0.81
CA VAL A 60 4.81 16.14 0.64
C VAL A 60 4.92 14.71 1.19
N ALA A 61 4.51 13.73 0.40
CA ALA A 61 4.71 12.32 0.70
C ALA A 61 4.87 11.52 -0.58
N ALA A 62 5.59 10.41 -0.54
CA ALA A 62 5.70 9.50 -1.67
C ALA A 62 5.94 8.06 -1.21
N LEU A 63 5.43 7.12 -2.01
CA LEU A 63 5.69 5.69 -1.83
C LEU A 63 6.78 5.24 -2.79
N ASP A 64 7.71 4.44 -2.26
CA ASP A 64 8.57 3.61 -3.09
C ASP A 64 7.85 2.29 -3.36
N LEU A 65 7.69 1.97 -4.64
CA LEU A 65 6.79 0.94 -5.11
C LEU A 65 7.49 0.07 -6.13
N GLN A 66 7.36 -1.24 -5.97
CA GLN A 66 7.85 -2.22 -6.94
C GLN A 66 6.68 -3.05 -7.46
N ARG A 67 6.56 -3.13 -8.80
CA ARG A 67 5.56 -4.03 -9.40
C ARG A 67 5.98 -5.47 -9.16
N LYS A 68 5.04 -6.29 -8.67
CA LYS A 68 5.20 -7.74 -8.63
C LYS A 68 4.34 -8.33 -9.73
N THR A 69 4.97 -8.87 -10.76
CA THR A 69 4.27 -9.60 -11.82
C THR A 69 3.87 -11.01 -11.36
N HIS A 70 4.61 -11.60 -10.41
CA HIS A 70 4.32 -12.90 -9.81
C HIS A 70 4.78 -12.91 -8.35
N LEU A 71 3.86 -12.80 -7.41
CA LEU A 71 4.11 -13.19 -6.01
C LEU A 71 3.97 -14.71 -5.96
N GLY A 72 5.03 -15.42 -6.41
CA GLY A 72 5.10 -16.89 -6.50
C GLY A 72 4.41 -17.47 -7.75
N GLU A 73 5.16 -18.18 -8.59
CA GLU A 73 4.63 -18.88 -9.78
C GLU A 73 3.80 -20.14 -9.43
N ASP A 74 3.79 -20.59 -8.16
CA ASP A 74 3.21 -21.86 -7.73
C ASP A 74 2.02 -21.74 -6.76
N ILE A 75 1.40 -20.56 -6.62
CA ILE A 75 0.39 -20.29 -5.59
C ILE A 75 -1.04 -20.28 -6.16
N ILE A 76 -1.59 -21.48 -6.39
CA ILE A 76 -2.93 -21.69 -6.97
C ILE A 76 -4.07 -21.07 -6.11
N ALA A 77 -3.90 -20.94 -4.79
CA ALA A 77 -4.92 -20.39 -3.90
C ALA A 77 -5.08 -18.87 -4.01
N VAL A 78 -4.03 -18.17 -4.48
CA VAL A 78 -3.96 -16.71 -4.52
C VAL A 78 -4.33 -16.16 -5.90
N GLU A 79 -4.05 -16.90 -6.98
CA GLU A 79 -4.38 -16.48 -8.36
C GLU A 79 -5.85 -16.07 -8.50
N ARG A 80 -6.79 -16.88 -7.99
CA ARG A 80 -8.24 -16.57 -8.02
C ARG A 80 -8.64 -15.32 -7.24
N CYS A 81 -7.88 -14.93 -6.23
CA CYS A 81 -8.19 -13.74 -5.43
C CYS A 81 -7.75 -12.45 -6.13
N TRP A 82 -6.74 -12.52 -6.99
CA TRP A 82 -6.04 -11.36 -7.55
C TRP A 82 -6.15 -11.22 -9.07
N GLU A 83 -6.87 -12.11 -9.75
CA GLU A 83 -7.04 -12.16 -11.21
C GLU A 83 -7.36 -10.80 -11.87
N ASP A 84 -8.03 -9.88 -11.16
CA ASP A 84 -8.37 -8.53 -11.67
C ASP A 84 -7.57 -7.38 -11.01
N ALA A 85 -6.59 -7.64 -10.14
CA ALA A 85 -5.90 -6.62 -9.35
C ALA A 85 -4.45 -6.38 -9.80
N ASN A 86 -4.04 -5.11 -9.85
CA ASN A 86 -2.64 -4.75 -10.04
C ASN A 86 -1.91 -4.83 -8.68
N VAL A 87 -0.99 -5.78 -8.52
CA VAL A 87 -0.27 -6.01 -7.26
C VAL A 87 1.03 -5.22 -7.23
N ILE A 88 1.19 -4.39 -6.19
CA ILE A 88 2.35 -3.51 -6.00
C ILE A 88 2.90 -3.71 -4.59
N GLN A 89 4.19 -4.02 -4.50
CA GLN A 89 4.91 -4.06 -3.22
C GLN A 89 5.32 -2.65 -2.80
N VAL A 90 5.16 -2.34 -1.52
CA VAL A 90 5.62 -1.08 -0.90
C VAL A 90 6.95 -1.34 -0.21
N GLU A 91 8.02 -0.80 -0.79
CA GLU A 91 9.39 -0.88 -0.25
C GLU A 91 9.69 0.22 0.78
N GLY A 92 8.84 1.25 0.82
CA GLY A 92 9.01 2.33 1.77
C GLY A 92 8.07 3.49 1.55
N ILE A 93 8.03 4.36 2.56
CA ILE A 93 7.31 5.62 2.50
C ILE A 93 8.20 6.75 3.00
N CYS A 94 8.21 7.86 2.26
CA CYS A 94 8.82 9.11 2.67
C CYS A 94 7.71 10.15 2.88
N VAL A 95 7.71 10.81 4.03
CA VAL A 95 6.81 11.92 4.37
C VAL A 95 7.66 13.08 4.86
N ASP A 96 7.37 14.30 4.39
CA ASP A 96 7.98 15.52 4.92
C ASP A 96 7.85 15.49 6.45
N PRO A 97 8.97 15.64 7.21
CA PRO A 97 8.94 15.60 8.67
C PRO A 97 7.91 16.54 9.31
N ALA A 98 7.62 17.70 8.70
CA ALA A 98 6.63 18.65 9.20
C ALA A 98 5.17 18.16 9.06
N GLU A 99 4.96 17.14 8.23
CA GLU A 99 3.66 16.59 7.87
C GLU A 99 3.48 15.15 8.37
N ARG A 100 4.47 14.65 9.10
CA ARG A 100 4.40 13.36 9.79
C ARG A 100 3.21 13.37 10.76
N ASP A 101 2.59 12.21 10.93
CA ASP A 101 1.42 11.98 11.78
C ASP A 101 0.09 12.61 11.32
N LYS A 102 0.06 13.34 10.20
CA LYS A 102 -1.18 13.87 9.60
C LYS A 102 -1.96 12.87 8.72
N GLY A 103 -1.59 11.59 8.79
CA GLY A 103 -2.25 10.50 8.07
C GLY A 103 -1.97 10.44 6.56
N LEU A 104 -0.95 11.14 6.07
CA LEU A 104 -0.60 11.15 4.63
C LEU A 104 -0.27 9.77 4.08
N ALA A 105 0.39 8.94 4.87
CA ALA A 105 0.70 7.56 4.54
C ALA A 105 -0.57 6.74 4.29
N THR A 106 -1.48 6.73 5.26
CA THR A 106 -2.79 6.05 5.15
C THR A 106 -3.57 6.55 3.94
N ARG A 107 -3.63 7.87 3.71
CA ARG A 107 -4.32 8.44 2.54
C ARG A 107 -3.75 7.97 1.20
N LEU A 108 -2.42 7.84 1.09
CA LEU A 108 -1.79 7.30 -0.12
C LEU A 108 -2.21 5.84 -0.35
N TYR A 109 -2.19 5.02 0.69
CA TYR A 109 -2.62 3.62 0.61
C TYR A 109 -4.10 3.53 0.19
N GLU A 110 -4.97 4.31 0.83
CA GLU A 110 -6.41 4.35 0.50
C GLU A 110 -6.67 4.81 -0.93
N ALA A 111 -5.97 5.86 -1.39
CA ALA A 111 -6.12 6.33 -2.75
C ALA A 111 -5.71 5.25 -3.77
N LEU A 112 -4.59 4.56 -3.56
CA LEU A 112 -4.16 3.49 -4.46
C LEU A 112 -5.11 2.29 -4.44
N VAL A 113 -5.52 1.84 -3.26
CA VAL A 113 -6.38 0.67 -3.12
C VAL A 113 -7.79 0.93 -3.66
N LEU A 114 -8.37 2.08 -3.30
CA LEU A 114 -9.79 2.36 -3.57
C LEU A 114 -10.00 2.98 -4.94
N GLN A 115 -9.15 3.93 -5.34
CA GLN A 115 -9.35 4.72 -6.56
C GLN A 115 -8.55 4.18 -7.75
N CYS A 116 -7.44 3.48 -7.50
CA CYS A 116 -6.63 2.85 -8.55
C CYS A 116 -6.82 1.34 -8.67
N GLY A 117 -7.57 0.71 -7.75
CA GLY A 117 -7.80 -0.75 -7.76
C GLY A 117 -6.53 -1.57 -7.56
N VAL A 118 -5.54 -1.00 -6.87
CA VAL A 118 -4.24 -1.65 -6.60
C VAL A 118 -4.36 -2.50 -5.34
N THR A 119 -3.75 -3.68 -5.35
CA THR A 119 -3.48 -4.44 -4.12
C THR A 119 -2.07 -4.08 -3.64
N LEU A 120 -1.96 -3.56 -2.43
CA LEU A 120 -0.68 -3.20 -1.84
C LEU A 120 -0.16 -4.34 -0.97
N VAL A 121 1.12 -4.67 -1.12
CA VAL A 121 1.78 -5.71 -0.34
C VAL A 121 2.96 -5.09 0.39
N SER A 122 3.19 -5.44 1.65
CA SER A 122 4.39 -4.98 2.38
C SER A 122 5.66 -5.55 1.75
N ASP A 123 6.78 -4.86 1.97
CA ASP A 123 8.09 -5.47 1.78
C ASP A 123 8.32 -6.63 2.75
N PHE A 124 9.45 -7.31 2.56
CA PHE A 124 9.99 -8.28 3.53
C PHE A 124 10.87 -7.59 4.58
N GLU A 125 11.04 -6.26 4.48
CA GLU A 125 11.83 -5.48 5.42
C GLU A 125 10.99 -5.15 6.65
N GLN A 126 11.17 -5.93 7.69
CA GLN A 126 10.34 -5.83 8.90
C GLN A 126 10.85 -4.73 9.86
N TYR A 127 10.99 -3.50 9.35
CA TYR A 127 11.35 -2.35 10.17
C TYR A 127 10.17 -1.86 11.01
N GLU A 128 10.45 -1.42 12.24
CA GLU A 128 9.42 -1.02 13.21
C GLU A 128 8.47 0.06 12.70
N GLY A 129 8.98 1.04 11.92
CA GLY A 129 8.15 2.08 11.32
C GLY A 129 7.08 1.54 10.36
N GLY A 130 7.42 0.52 9.57
CA GLY A 130 6.53 -0.11 8.60
C GLY A 130 5.49 -0.94 9.31
N LYS A 131 5.91 -1.75 10.29
CA LYS A 131 5.00 -2.52 11.16
C LYS A 131 3.95 -1.63 11.80
N MET A 132 4.37 -0.54 12.44
CA MET A 132 3.47 0.41 13.09
C MET A 132 2.48 1.04 12.11
N LEU A 133 2.94 1.38 10.89
CA LEU A 133 2.07 1.93 9.86
C LEU A 133 0.99 0.93 9.43
N TRP A 134 1.39 -0.31 9.14
CA TRP A 134 0.45 -1.34 8.71
C TRP A 134 -0.55 -1.72 9.81
N GLN A 135 -0.08 -1.86 11.05
CA GLN A 135 -0.96 -2.05 12.23
C GLN A 135 -1.95 -0.89 12.37
N LYS A 136 -1.48 0.34 12.21
CA LYS A 136 -2.33 1.53 12.28
C LYS A 136 -3.40 1.50 11.19
N ILE A 137 -3.03 1.21 9.95
CA ILE A 137 -3.98 1.09 8.83
C ILE A 137 -5.01 -0.02 9.12
N ALA A 138 -4.55 -1.20 9.56
CA ALA A 138 -5.42 -2.33 9.90
C ALA A 138 -6.44 -1.98 10.99
N ARG A 139 -6.03 -1.18 11.99
CA ARG A 139 -6.87 -0.79 13.11
C ARG A 139 -7.82 0.38 12.81
N GLU A 140 -7.35 1.37 12.06
CA GLU A 140 -8.02 2.66 11.92
C GLU A 140 -8.72 2.86 10.56
N SER A 141 -8.35 2.12 9.51
CA SER A 141 -9.01 2.28 8.20
C SER A 141 -10.32 1.49 8.13
N ASP A 142 -11.40 2.22 7.85
CA ASP A 142 -12.70 1.61 7.56
C ASP A 142 -12.86 1.18 6.09
N GLN A 143 -11.90 1.53 5.23
CA GLN A 143 -12.00 1.34 3.79
C GLN A 143 -11.08 0.23 3.26
N ILE A 144 -9.96 0.00 3.93
CA ILE A 144 -8.99 -1.05 3.60
C ILE A 144 -9.16 -2.23 4.55
N ALA A 145 -9.10 -3.44 4.01
CA ALA A 145 -8.88 -4.66 4.78
C ALA A 145 -7.41 -5.07 4.66
N VAL A 146 -6.79 -5.40 5.79
CA VAL A 146 -5.43 -5.94 5.83
C VAL A 146 -5.49 -7.43 6.09
N PHE A 147 -4.65 -8.20 5.40
CA PHE A 147 -4.54 -9.64 5.54
C PHE A 147 -3.08 -10.04 5.73
N VAL A 148 -2.86 -11.18 6.39
CA VAL A 148 -1.53 -11.78 6.55
C VAL A 148 -1.39 -12.91 5.54
N LEU A 149 -0.38 -12.84 4.69
CA LEU A 149 -0.06 -13.84 3.68
C LEU A 149 1.31 -14.45 3.98
N ASP A 150 1.37 -15.77 4.06
CA ASP A 150 2.63 -16.50 3.96
C ASP A 150 2.92 -16.73 2.48
N THR A 151 3.98 -16.10 1.96
CA THR A 151 4.36 -16.20 0.55
C THR A 151 5.02 -17.52 0.17
N GLU A 152 5.55 -18.27 1.14
CA GLU A 152 6.14 -19.59 0.90
C GLU A 152 5.06 -20.67 0.81
N GLN A 153 4.06 -20.61 1.69
CA GLN A 153 2.91 -21.51 1.66
C GLN A 153 1.84 -21.08 0.67
N GLY A 154 1.84 -19.79 0.31
CA GLY A 154 0.85 -19.21 -0.57
C GLY A 154 -0.57 -19.23 0.00
N ALA A 155 -0.68 -19.03 1.30
CA ALA A 155 -1.93 -19.10 2.04
C ALA A 155 -2.10 -17.89 2.97
N PHE A 156 -3.33 -17.43 3.10
CA PHE A 156 -3.68 -16.40 4.08
C PHE A 156 -3.83 -17.01 5.47
N TRP A 157 -3.49 -16.27 6.52
CA TRP A 157 -3.77 -16.67 7.90
C TRP A 157 -5.27 -16.94 8.09
N PRO A 158 -5.66 -18.05 8.76
CA PRO A 158 -4.84 -18.97 9.58
C PRO A 158 -4.25 -20.19 8.85
N TYR A 159 -4.15 -20.15 7.52
CA TYR A 159 -3.57 -21.19 6.65
C TYR A 159 -4.39 -22.48 6.54
N ASP A 160 -5.69 -22.42 6.84
CA ASP A 160 -6.64 -23.52 6.68
C ASP A 160 -7.52 -23.39 5.42
N GLY A 161 -7.19 -22.42 4.55
CA GLY A 161 -7.98 -22.06 3.37
C GLY A 161 -9.04 -20.99 3.63
N SER A 162 -9.23 -20.57 4.88
CA SER A 162 -9.98 -19.35 5.20
C SER A 162 -9.09 -18.11 5.15
N LYS A 163 -9.72 -16.93 5.18
CA LYS A 163 -9.06 -15.62 5.15
C LYS A 163 -9.65 -14.77 6.29
N VAL A 164 -8.80 -14.18 7.13
CA VAL A 164 -9.21 -13.35 8.27
C VAL A 164 -8.64 -11.95 8.14
N ILE A 165 -9.48 -10.93 8.35
CA ILE A 165 -9.05 -9.53 8.38
C ILE A 165 -8.21 -9.29 9.63
N TYR A 166 -6.98 -8.84 9.44
CA TYR A 166 -6.10 -8.38 10.50
C TYR A 166 -6.55 -7.01 10.99
N ASP A 167 -6.68 -6.84 12.31
CA ASP A 167 -7.13 -5.62 12.98
C ASP A 167 -5.99 -4.88 13.74
N GLY A 168 -4.75 -5.34 13.57
CA GLY A 168 -3.60 -4.82 14.32
C GLY A 168 -3.39 -5.46 15.69
N GLY A 169 -4.04 -6.58 16.02
CA GLY A 169 -3.82 -7.32 17.27
C GLY A 169 -4.45 -8.72 17.38
N CYS A 170 -5.32 -9.15 16.46
CA CYS A 170 -6.00 -10.45 16.47
C CYS A 170 -5.07 -11.63 16.19
N ILE A 171 -3.88 -11.35 15.63
CA ILE A 171 -2.82 -12.33 15.36
C ILE A 171 -1.60 -11.91 16.19
N PRO A 172 -1.01 -12.83 16.98
CA PRO A 172 0.22 -12.55 17.73
C PRO A 172 1.33 -12.01 16.82
N GLU A 173 1.99 -10.94 17.24
CA GLU A 173 3.00 -10.24 16.44
C GLU A 173 4.21 -11.13 16.10
N ASP A 174 4.55 -12.08 16.96
CA ASP A 174 5.62 -13.07 16.75
C ASP A 174 5.27 -14.12 15.66
N ARG A 175 4.03 -14.13 15.17
CA ARG A 175 3.57 -14.94 14.03
C ARG A 175 3.51 -14.16 12.71
N ILE A 176 3.71 -12.84 12.75
CA ILE A 176 3.75 -11.98 11.57
C ILE A 176 5.17 -11.48 11.35
N TRP A 177 5.86 -11.12 12.44
CA TRP A 177 7.16 -10.51 12.41
C TRP A 177 8.24 -11.39 13.04
N SER A 178 9.35 -11.47 12.33
CA SER A 178 10.66 -11.93 12.75
C SER A 178 11.23 -10.96 13.79
N HIS A 179 11.74 -11.54 14.89
CA HIS A 179 12.52 -10.82 15.90
C HIS A 179 13.97 -11.27 15.79
N SER A 180 14.86 -10.34 15.42
CA SER A 180 16.29 -10.64 15.28
C SER A 180 16.84 -11.37 16.52
N PRO A 181 17.58 -12.47 16.35
CA PRO A 181 18.11 -13.01 15.09
C PRO A 181 17.19 -14.01 14.36
N ASP A 182 16.00 -14.30 14.89
CA ASP A 182 15.04 -15.23 14.29
C ASP A 182 14.42 -14.62 13.02
N GLN A 183 14.37 -15.39 11.93
CA GLN A 183 13.84 -14.99 10.61
C GLN A 183 12.65 -15.86 10.16
N LYS A 184 12.05 -16.65 11.07
CA LYS A 184 10.94 -17.56 10.74
C LYS A 184 9.78 -16.93 9.99
N CYS A 185 9.52 -15.64 10.18
CA CYS A 185 8.41 -14.95 9.53
C CYS A 185 8.87 -14.08 8.35
N TYR A 186 10.09 -14.28 7.81
CA TYR A 186 10.62 -13.44 6.73
C TYR A 186 9.72 -13.47 5.48
N GLY A 187 9.17 -14.64 5.12
CA GLY A 187 8.24 -14.79 4.00
C GLY A 187 6.81 -14.31 4.27
N ILE A 188 6.51 -13.77 5.44
CA ILE A 188 5.18 -13.28 5.80
C ILE A 188 5.07 -11.80 5.43
N VAL A 189 4.02 -11.47 4.69
CA VAL A 189 3.72 -10.10 4.24
C VAL A 189 2.30 -9.69 4.60
N LEU A 190 2.07 -8.39 4.70
CA LEU A 190 0.74 -7.82 4.84
C LEU A 190 0.20 -7.40 3.48
N VAL A 191 -1.08 -7.66 3.25
CA VAL A 191 -1.78 -7.36 1.99
C VAL A 191 -2.96 -6.44 2.29
N ALA A 192 -2.97 -5.26 1.68
CA ALA A 192 -4.05 -4.28 1.76
C ALA A 192 -4.94 -4.35 0.51
N GLU A 193 -6.23 -4.56 0.73
CA GLU A 193 -7.27 -4.65 -0.30
C GLU A 193 -8.47 -3.77 0.06
N ASN A 194 -9.34 -3.49 -0.91
CA ASN A 194 -10.60 -2.79 -0.64
C ASN A 194 -11.50 -3.67 0.25
N LYS A 195 -11.89 -3.15 1.42
CA LYS A 195 -12.64 -3.89 2.45
C LYS A 195 -14.02 -4.35 1.98
N GLN A 196 -14.74 -3.52 1.21
CA GLN A 196 -16.05 -3.90 0.68
C GLN A 196 -15.94 -5.07 -0.30
N ARG A 197 -14.96 -5.01 -1.22
CA ARG A 197 -14.70 -6.09 -2.18
C ARG A 197 -14.26 -7.36 -1.46
N ALA A 198 -13.38 -7.25 -0.47
CA ALA A 198 -12.89 -8.40 0.28
C ALA A 198 -14.02 -9.11 1.04
N ASN A 199 -14.90 -8.35 1.70
CA ASN A 199 -16.06 -8.92 2.39
C ASN A 199 -17.00 -9.67 1.42
N GLN A 200 -17.28 -9.11 0.25
CA GLN A 200 -18.11 -9.77 -0.77
C GLN A 200 -17.51 -11.12 -1.23
N LEU A 201 -16.18 -11.17 -1.41
CA LEU A 201 -15.48 -12.39 -1.81
C LEU A 201 -15.44 -13.44 -0.69
N MET A 202 -15.35 -13.00 0.56
CA MET A 202 -15.39 -13.87 1.74
C MET A 202 -16.80 -14.40 2.04
N GLU A 203 -17.84 -13.63 1.75
CA GLU A 203 -19.24 -14.01 1.94
C GLU A 203 -19.79 -14.87 0.80
N ALA A 204 -19.21 -14.80 -0.40
CA ALA A 204 -19.61 -15.64 -1.53
C ALA A 204 -19.29 -17.12 -1.22
N PRO A 205 -20.29 -17.98 -0.97
CA PRO A 205 -20.01 -19.38 -0.74
C PRO A 205 -19.47 -19.99 -2.04
N ALA A 206 -18.60 -21.00 -1.91
CA ALA A 206 -18.11 -21.84 -2.99
C ALA A 206 -19.26 -22.66 -3.65
N HIS A 207 -20.24 -21.98 -4.24
CA HIS A 207 -21.49 -22.53 -4.78
C HIS A 207 -21.56 -22.42 -6.31
N ASN A 208 -20.41 -22.34 -6.98
CA ASN A 208 -20.31 -22.68 -8.40
C ASN A 208 -19.27 -23.78 -8.57
N ARG A 209 -19.62 -24.99 -8.12
CA ARG A 209 -19.08 -26.25 -8.64
C ARG A 209 -20.22 -26.97 -9.33
N ILE A 210 -20.29 -26.84 -10.66
CA ILE A 210 -20.91 -27.84 -11.54
C ILE A 210 -19.79 -28.30 -12.46
#